data_AF-A0A1Q9VEI7-F1
#
_entry.id   AF-A0A1Q9VEI7-F1
#
_cell.length_a   1.000
_cell.length_b   1.000
_cell.length_c   1.000
_cell.angle_alpha   90.00
_cell.angle_beta   90.00
_cell.angle_gamma   90.00
#
_symmetry.space_group_name_H-M   'P 1'
#
loop_
_entity.id
_entity.type
_entity.pdbx_description
1 polymer ?
#
loop_
_entity_poly.entity_id
_entity_poly.type
_entity_poly.pdbx_seq_one_letter_code
_entity_poly.pdbx_strand_id
1 'polypeptide(L)'
;MMALSACSQEAGPTPTGGGEDPGPPALATKLRAITQDVCYRSPGDVDPSECQKYITQLNSVPGQTHHYATFEAPQHPDAVESARALRTAIDSYNNGRCIDEQSDVEACTQSLQDIAEALEDVEGDVEDMAEQSG
;
A
#
# COMPACT_ATOMS: atom_id res chain seq x y z
N MET A 1 42.36 -32.64 31.99
CA MET A 1 42.08 -32.71 30.54
C MET A 1 40.57 -32.72 30.38
N MET A 2 39.95 -31.54 30.33
CA MET A 2 38.51 -31.39 30.16
C MET A 2 38.26 -31.16 28.67
N ALA A 3 37.49 -32.06 28.06
CA ALA A 3 37.05 -31.94 26.69
C ALA A 3 36.12 -30.72 26.58
N LEU A 4 36.50 -29.75 25.76
CA LEU A 4 35.68 -28.61 25.40
C LEU A 4 34.50 -29.11 24.56
N SER A 5 33.29 -29.00 25.10
CA SER A 5 32.05 -29.15 24.36
C SER A 5 32.00 -28.14 23.23
N ALA A 6 31.77 -28.62 22.01
CA ALA A 6 31.58 -27.83 20.83
C ALA A 6 30.49 -26.77 21.05
N CYS A 7 30.83 -25.51 20.81
CA CYS A 7 29.84 -24.48 20.50
C CYS A 7 29.21 -24.85 19.16
N SER A 8 28.01 -25.42 19.19
CA SER A 8 27.15 -25.44 18.02
C SER A 8 26.87 -24.00 17.63
N GLN A 9 27.55 -23.55 16.59
CA GLN A 9 27.22 -22.34 15.88
C GLN A 9 25.96 -22.66 15.08
N GLU A 10 24.80 -22.44 15.70
CA GLU A 10 23.52 -22.52 15.00
C GLU A 10 23.52 -21.37 14.01
N ALA A 11 23.87 -21.68 12.76
CA ALA A 11 23.62 -20.81 11.63
C ALA A 11 22.11 -20.57 11.62
N GLY A 12 21.69 -19.40 12.09
CA GLY A 12 20.31 -18.95 11.97
C GLY A 12 19.87 -19.06 10.51
N PRO A 13 18.57 -19.29 10.25
CA PRO A 13 18.09 -19.41 8.89
C PRO A 13 18.52 -18.17 8.11
N THR A 14 19.29 -18.40 7.05
CA THR A 14 19.59 -17.40 6.03
C THR A 14 18.25 -16.78 5.61
N PRO A 15 18.03 -15.46 5.73
CA PRO A 15 16.85 -14.87 5.14
C PRO A 15 16.97 -15.06 3.62
N THR A 16 16.24 -16.04 3.10
CA THR A 16 16.03 -16.16 1.66
C THR A 16 15.34 -14.87 1.23
N GLY A 17 16.10 -13.98 0.61
CA GLY A 17 15.54 -12.85 -0.12
C GLY A 17 14.56 -13.41 -1.15
N GLY A 18 13.28 -13.22 -0.88
CA GLY A 18 12.19 -13.94 -1.51
C GLY A 18 11.12 -14.18 -0.46
N GLY A 19 10.65 -13.11 0.18
CA GLY A 19 9.38 -13.19 0.88
C GLY A 19 8.36 -13.53 -0.19
N GLU A 20 7.79 -14.73 -0.12
CA GLU A 20 6.59 -15.06 -0.88
C GLU A 20 5.63 -13.88 -0.72
N ASP A 21 5.17 -13.37 -1.86
CA ASP A 21 4.15 -12.35 -1.86
C ASP A 21 2.95 -12.93 -1.08
N PRO A 22 2.45 -12.23 -0.04
CA PRO A 22 1.46 -12.80 0.86
C PRO A 22 0.05 -12.85 0.25
N GLY A 23 -0.09 -12.46 -1.02
CA GLY A 23 -1.29 -12.56 -1.84
C GLY A 23 -2.37 -11.53 -1.54
N PRO A 24 -3.49 -11.58 -2.28
CA PRO A 24 -4.62 -10.66 -2.11
C PRO A 24 -5.19 -10.59 -0.68
N PRO A 25 -5.37 -11.71 0.07
CA PRO A 25 -5.93 -11.64 1.43
C PRO A 25 -5.10 -10.83 2.43
N ALA A 26 -3.77 -10.88 2.30
CA ALA A 26 -2.88 -10.09 3.15
C ALA A 26 -2.93 -8.60 2.80
N LEU A 27 -3.03 -8.28 1.51
CA LEU A 27 -3.23 -6.90 1.05
C LEU A 27 -4.58 -6.36 1.52
N ALA A 28 -5.67 -7.13 1.43
CA ALA A 28 -6.99 -6.74 1.95
C ALA A 28 -6.95 -6.41 3.44
N THR A 29 -6.19 -7.17 4.23
CA THR A 29 -6.01 -6.89 5.67
C THR A 29 -5.24 -5.59 5.91
N LYS A 30 -4.21 -5.33 5.10
CA LYS A 30 -3.44 -4.09 5.15
C LYS A 30 -4.30 -2.88 4.77
N LEU A 31 -5.11 -2.98 3.72
CA LEU A 31 -5.99 -1.90 3.26
C LEU A 31 -7.01 -1.51 4.34
N ARG A 32 -7.70 -2.49 4.94
CA ARG A 32 -8.61 -2.28 6.07
C ARG A 32 -7.99 -1.61 7.29
N ALA A 33 -6.67 -1.70 7.46
CA ALA A 33 -5.95 -0.99 8.51
C ALA A 33 -5.60 0.45 8.08
N ILE A 34 -5.18 0.65 6.83
CA ILE A 34 -4.82 1.96 6.28
C ILE A 34 -6.06 2.85 6.08
N THR A 35 -7.20 2.29 5.69
CA THR A 35 -8.48 3.01 5.55
C THR A 35 -9.08 3.45 6.89
N GLN A 36 -8.37 3.20 8.01
CA GLN A 36 -8.70 3.78 9.31
C GLN A 36 -8.02 5.12 9.58
N ASP A 37 -7.03 5.49 8.77
CA ASP A 37 -6.28 6.74 8.90
C ASP A 37 -7.19 7.95 8.63
N VAL A 38 -6.95 9.05 9.34
CA VAL A 38 -7.72 10.29 9.18
C VAL A 38 -7.50 10.92 7.80
N CYS A 39 -6.32 10.71 7.21
CA CYS A 39 -5.99 11.15 5.86
C CYS A 39 -6.80 10.41 4.77
N TYR A 40 -7.37 9.24 5.09
CA TYR A 40 -8.33 8.55 4.23
C TYR A 40 -9.78 8.97 4.54
N ARG A 41 -10.14 9.02 5.84
CA ARG A 41 -11.54 9.24 6.25
C ARG A 41 -12.02 10.68 6.12
N SER A 42 -11.11 11.63 6.16
CA SER A 42 -11.43 13.06 6.14
C SER A 42 -10.35 13.85 5.38
N PRO A 43 -10.03 13.50 4.13
CA PRO A 43 -8.93 14.10 3.36
C PRO A 43 -9.07 15.61 3.13
N GLY A 44 -10.28 16.16 3.24
CA GLY A 44 -10.57 17.59 3.15
C GLY A 44 -10.41 18.39 4.45
N ASP A 45 -10.30 17.71 5.59
CA ASP A 45 -10.28 18.33 6.92
C ASP A 45 -8.91 18.26 7.60
N VAL A 46 -7.93 17.61 6.96
CA VAL A 46 -6.58 17.40 7.47
C VAL A 46 -5.60 18.26 6.69
N ASP A 47 -4.60 18.82 7.37
CA ASP A 47 -3.50 19.50 6.68
C ASP A 47 -2.73 18.50 5.80
N PRO A 48 -2.56 18.77 4.48
CA PRO A 48 -1.96 17.79 3.59
C PRO A 48 -0.55 17.35 3.99
N SER A 49 0.23 18.20 4.65
CA SER A 49 1.60 17.87 5.05
C SER A 49 1.67 16.78 6.13
N GLU A 50 0.66 16.71 6.99
CA GLU A 50 0.56 15.69 8.06
C GLU A 50 0.30 14.28 7.49
N CYS A 51 -0.16 14.18 6.24
CA CYS A 51 -0.50 12.92 5.59
C CYS A 51 0.68 12.18 4.96
N GLN A 52 1.91 12.70 5.01
CA GLN A 52 3.09 12.08 4.37
C GLN A 52 3.29 10.61 4.76
N LYS A 53 3.09 10.28 6.03
CA LYS A 53 3.25 8.90 6.53
C LYS A 53 2.20 7.97 5.94
N TYR A 54 0.95 8.43 5.82
CA TYR A 54 -0.14 7.70 5.18
C TYR A 54 0.22 7.43 3.70
N ILE A 55 0.62 8.46 2.96
CA ILE A 55 1.05 8.34 1.55
C ILE A 55 2.21 7.35 1.39
N THR A 56 3.18 7.38 2.30
CA THR A 56 4.32 6.45 2.26
C THR A 56 3.88 4.99 2.41
N GLN A 57 2.88 4.71 3.25
CA GLN A 57 2.35 3.35 3.44
C GLN A 57 1.64 2.84 2.18
N LEU A 58 1.04 3.74 1.39
CA LEU A 58 0.33 3.42 0.16
C LEU A 58 1.24 3.13 -1.04
N ASN A 59 2.49 3.59 -1.05
CA ASN A 59 3.37 3.49 -2.23
C ASN A 59 3.51 2.08 -2.85
N SER A 60 3.37 1.03 -2.03
CA SER A 60 3.44 -0.37 -2.46
C SER A 60 2.10 -0.92 -2.98
N VAL A 61 0.97 -0.28 -2.65
CA VAL A 61 -0.37 -0.79 -2.93
C VAL A 61 -0.64 -0.87 -4.43
N PRO A 62 -0.47 0.20 -5.24
CA PRO A 62 -0.69 0.13 -6.68
C PRO A 62 0.06 -1.01 -7.37
N GLY A 63 1.33 -1.21 -7.00
CA GLY A 63 2.17 -2.25 -7.59
C GLY A 63 1.68 -3.66 -7.29
N GLN A 64 1.28 -3.92 -6.03
CA GLN A 64 0.73 -5.22 -5.63
C GLN A 64 -0.63 -5.48 -6.26
N THR A 65 -1.57 -4.51 -6.20
CA THR A 65 -2.90 -4.66 -6.82
C THR A 65 -2.79 -4.93 -8.31
N HIS A 66 -1.95 -4.18 -9.04
CA HIS A 66 -1.70 -4.43 -10.45
C HIS A 66 -1.08 -5.81 -10.68
N HIS A 67 -0.14 -6.24 -9.85
CA HIS A 67 0.48 -7.56 -9.97
C HIS A 67 -0.57 -8.68 -9.84
N TYR A 68 -1.37 -8.65 -8.79
CA TYR A 68 -2.41 -9.66 -8.55
C TYR A 68 -3.42 -9.70 -9.67
N ALA A 69 -3.94 -8.54 -10.06
CA ALA A 69 -4.92 -8.42 -11.14
C ALA A 69 -4.39 -8.88 -12.50
N THR A 70 -3.07 -8.87 -12.71
CA THR A 70 -2.46 -9.30 -13.98
C THR A 70 -2.09 -10.78 -13.99
N PHE A 71 -1.58 -11.31 -12.88
CA PHE A 71 -0.90 -12.61 -12.86
C PHE A 71 -1.58 -13.66 -11.99
N GLU A 72 -2.25 -13.27 -10.90
CA GLU A 72 -2.78 -14.20 -9.90
C GLU A 72 -4.31 -14.31 -9.97
N ALA A 73 -4.98 -13.19 -10.25
CA ALA A 73 -6.43 -13.07 -10.35
C ALA A 73 -6.84 -12.31 -11.63
N PRO A 74 -6.48 -12.81 -12.83
CA PRO A 74 -6.72 -12.14 -14.12
C PRO A 74 -8.19 -11.92 -14.49
N GLN A 75 -9.12 -12.50 -13.72
CA GLN A 75 -10.55 -12.23 -13.82
C GLN A 75 -10.98 -10.87 -13.26
N HIS A 76 -10.05 -10.08 -12.69
CA HIS A 76 -10.27 -8.75 -12.13
C HIS A 76 -9.56 -7.65 -12.95
N PRO A 77 -9.95 -7.42 -14.21
CA PRO A 77 -9.27 -6.44 -15.06
C PRO A 77 -9.47 -4.99 -14.58
N ASP A 78 -10.58 -4.69 -13.90
CA ASP A 78 -10.87 -3.34 -13.39
C ASP A 78 -9.87 -2.92 -12.31
N ALA A 79 -9.37 -3.88 -11.51
CA ALA A 79 -8.33 -3.67 -10.50
C ALA A 79 -7.00 -3.13 -11.06
N VAL A 80 -6.69 -3.39 -12.33
CA VAL A 80 -5.52 -2.79 -13.00
C VAL A 80 -5.72 -1.29 -13.18
N GLU A 81 -6.94 -0.85 -13.52
CA GLU A 81 -7.26 0.55 -13.71
C GLU A 81 -7.33 1.29 -12.35
N SER A 82 -7.96 0.69 -11.34
CA SER A 82 -7.98 1.22 -9.96
C SER A 82 -6.56 1.40 -9.41
N ALA A 83 -5.68 0.41 -9.63
CA ALA A 83 -4.27 0.51 -9.25
C ALA A 83 -3.55 1.68 -9.94
N ARG A 84 -3.83 1.91 -11.24
CA ARG A 84 -3.26 3.04 -11.98
C ARG A 84 -3.79 4.38 -11.48
N ALA A 85 -5.08 4.48 -11.21
CA ALA A 85 -5.71 5.69 -10.65
C ALA A 85 -5.06 6.06 -9.32
N LEU A 86 -4.93 5.09 -8.40
CA LEU A 86 -4.27 5.30 -7.11
C LEU A 86 -2.80 5.73 -7.28
N ARG A 87 -2.08 5.12 -8.22
CA ARG A 87 -0.69 5.52 -8.51
C ARG A 87 -0.61 6.97 -9.00
N THR A 88 -1.49 7.35 -9.92
CA THR A 88 -1.56 8.72 -10.45
C THR A 88 -1.86 9.72 -9.35
N ALA A 89 -2.82 9.44 -8.47
CA ALA A 89 -3.18 10.33 -7.37
C ALA A 89 -2.02 10.49 -6.35
N ILE A 90 -1.31 9.40 -6.01
CA ILE A 90 -0.10 9.44 -5.18
C ILE A 90 1.00 10.27 -5.86
N ASP A 91 1.21 10.10 -7.16
CA ASP A 91 2.21 10.87 -7.90
C ASP A 91 1.83 12.36 -7.95
N SER A 92 0.54 12.71 -8.08
CA SER A 92 0.05 14.10 -7.98
C SER A 92 0.37 14.73 -6.63
N TYR A 93 0.09 14.04 -5.51
CA TYR A 93 0.44 14.52 -4.17
C TYR A 93 1.96 14.76 -4.02
N ASN A 94 2.77 13.82 -4.48
CA ASN A 94 4.24 13.92 -4.37
C ASN A 94 4.82 15.03 -5.27
N ASN A 95 4.33 15.16 -6.51
CA ASN A 95 4.77 16.18 -7.45
C ASN A 95 4.26 17.57 -7.10
N GLY A 96 3.09 17.66 -6.44
CA GLY A 96 2.55 18.87 -5.84
C GLY A 96 3.34 19.37 -4.63
N ARG A 97 4.34 18.60 -4.17
CA ARG A 97 5.23 18.95 -3.06
C ARG A 97 4.43 19.22 -1.77
N CYS A 98 3.38 18.45 -1.54
CA CYS A 98 2.37 18.68 -0.50
C CYS A 98 2.85 18.59 0.96
N ILE A 99 4.14 18.35 1.16
CA ILE A 99 4.81 18.39 2.47
C ILE A 99 5.58 19.70 2.70
N ASP A 100 5.73 20.53 1.65
CA ASP A 100 6.46 21.79 1.71
C ASP A 100 5.50 22.94 2.07
N GLU A 101 5.98 23.92 2.84
CA GLU A 101 5.21 25.09 3.30
C GLU A 101 4.67 26.00 2.16
N GLN A 102 5.25 25.87 0.96
CA GLN A 102 4.89 26.67 -0.23
C GLN A 102 3.97 25.92 -1.19
N SER A 103 3.48 24.74 -0.80
CA SER A 103 2.58 23.94 -1.63
C SER A 103 1.24 24.62 -1.85
N ASP A 104 0.61 24.28 -2.97
CA ASP A 104 -0.78 24.68 -3.22
C ASP A 104 -1.70 23.77 -2.39
N VAL A 105 -2.14 24.30 -1.25
CA VAL A 105 -2.94 23.54 -0.27
C VAL A 105 -4.23 23.00 -0.89
N GLU A 106 -4.86 23.74 -1.81
CA GLU A 106 -6.10 23.30 -2.46
C GLU A 106 -5.82 22.11 -3.39
N ALA A 107 -4.78 22.20 -4.22
CA ALA A 107 -4.36 21.10 -5.09
C ALA A 107 -3.91 19.85 -4.29
N CYS A 108 -3.25 20.06 -3.16
CA CYS A 108 -2.83 18.98 -2.27
C CYS A 108 -4.00 18.31 -1.54
N THR A 109 -4.98 19.10 -1.12
CA THR A 109 -6.23 18.61 -0.55
C THR A 109 -7.02 17.80 -1.58
N GLN A 110 -7.10 18.29 -2.83
CA GLN A 110 -7.71 17.55 -3.93
C GLN A 110 -6.97 16.22 -4.18
N SER A 111 -5.64 16.24 -4.20
CA SER A 111 -4.85 15.01 -4.37
C SER A 111 -5.12 14.00 -3.26
N LEU A 112 -5.33 14.43 -2.01
CA LEU A 112 -5.72 13.52 -0.92
C LEU A 112 -7.13 12.94 -1.11
N GLN A 113 -8.07 13.73 -1.62
CA GLN A 113 -9.42 13.25 -1.95
C GLN A 113 -9.37 12.21 -3.08
N ASP A 114 -8.61 12.49 -4.14
CA ASP A 114 -8.42 11.58 -5.26
C ASP A 114 -7.75 10.27 -4.81
N ILE A 115 -6.81 10.34 -3.87
CA ILE A 115 -6.19 9.15 -3.26
C ILE A 115 -7.20 8.35 -2.45
N ALA A 116 -8.07 9.00 -1.67
CA ALA A 116 -9.08 8.31 -0.88
C ALA A 116 -10.10 7.59 -1.76
N GLU A 117 -10.60 8.26 -2.81
CA GLU A 117 -11.51 7.67 -3.81
C GLU A 117 -10.85 6.46 -4.51
N ALA A 118 -9.65 6.64 -5.06
CA ALA A 118 -8.96 5.55 -5.74
C ALA A 118 -8.55 4.40 -4.80
N LEU A 119 -8.34 4.67 -3.51
CA LEU A 119 -8.06 3.64 -2.52
C LEU A 119 -9.30 2.84 -2.15
N GLU A 120 -10.48 3.45 -2.14
CA GLU A 120 -11.77 2.76 -1.94
C GLU A 120 -12.00 1.74 -3.06
N ASP A 121 -11.79 2.14 -4.32
CA ASP A 121 -11.89 1.24 -5.47
C ASP A 121 -10.90 0.06 -5.35
N VAL A 122 -9.64 0.37 -5.01
CA VAL A 122 -8.60 -0.66 -4.80
C VAL A 122 -8.94 -1.59 -3.64
N GLU A 123 -9.52 -1.09 -2.55
CA GLU A 123 -9.96 -1.92 -1.42
C GLU A 123 -11.02 -2.93 -1.87
N GLY A 124 -12.07 -2.46 -2.57
CA GLY A 124 -13.11 -3.34 -3.09
C GLY A 124 -12.57 -4.42 -4.05
N ASP A 125 -11.75 -4.02 -5.01
CA ASP A 125 -11.12 -4.95 -5.96
C ASP A 125 -10.26 -6.03 -5.25
N VAL A 126 -9.49 -5.62 -4.25
CA VAL A 126 -8.62 -6.53 -3.49
C VAL A 126 -9.42 -7.44 -2.57
N GLU A 127 -10.52 -6.96 -1.98
CA GLU A 127 -11.45 -7.79 -1.20
C GLU A 127 -12.09 -8.87 -2.09
N ASP A 128 -12.58 -8.50 -3.27
CA ASP A 128 -13.16 -9.46 -4.23
C ASP A 128 -12.14 -10.52 -4.68
N MET A 129 -10.87 -10.12 -4.89
CA MET A 129 -9.76 -11.05 -5.18
C MET A 129 -9.47 -11.99 -4.01
N ALA A 130 -9.51 -11.47 -2.78
CA ALA A 130 -9.25 -12.25 -1.57
C ALA A 130 -10.32 -13.32 -1.30
N GLU A 131 -11.60 -12.99 -1.52
CA GLU A 131 -12.71 -13.94 -1.35
C GLU A 131 -12.64 -15.13 -2.33
N GLN A 132 -12.08 -14.90 -3.52
CA GLN A 132 -11.92 -15.94 -4.54
C GLN A 132 -10.66 -16.80 -4.38
N SER A 133 -9.76 -16.39 -3.48
CA SER A 133 -8.50 -17.07 -3.18
C SER A 133 -8.58 -17.99 -1.97
N GLY A 134 -9.72 -17.98 -1.25
CA GLY A 134 -10.00 -18.81 -0.06
C GLY A 134 -10.84 -20.04 -0.37
#